data_AF-A0A0G4GZL0-F1
#
_entry.id   AF-A0A0G4GZL0-F1
#
_cell.length_a   1.000
_cell.length_b   1.000
_cell.length_c   1.000
_cell.angle_alpha   90.00
_cell.angle_beta   90.00
_cell.angle_gamma   90.00
#
_symmetry.space_group_name_H-M   'P 1'
#
loop_
_entity.id
_entity.type
_entity.pdbx_description
1 polymer ?
#
loop_
_entity_poly.entity_id
_entity_poly.type
_entity_poly.pdbx_seq_one_letter_code
_entity_poly.pdbx_strand_id
1 'polypeptide(L)'
;MTYKHPHPDAVLRPFTNYLQPCRQVQFIPISGGKSAELQRQGLRGVETVGRITEPEFPQAEVPNEVWSAVNETPKEQKKQKVLETFHFFEKEETSNNFASLSPGEVLDVHLDGVRDGATTEAIARLSLLTPEAVSDLCLSPGRCLGNVPRLQRLLQLISLLPSCTKIRAMMVEGMKRRVCDLKPVEITHSSLRSLSLKHATQIGETLGHLGGTEAAAFVNSALVGSVGGEALYLMTSLAVSFLKNLPVPAVRSPQVTPLLRTAKALEQSKNLRLRIKMPITSFFAEVEVVMLYSEDWPESRAVRDSIVKGTPDFKQVRVPVDFDVFVGGYD
;
A
#
# COMPACT_ATOMS: atom_id res chain seq x y z
N MET A 1 -48.55 48.75 23.90
CA MET A 1 -47.71 47.60 24.29
C MET A 1 -47.13 46.98 23.03
N THR A 2 -45.81 47.11 22.90
CA THR A 2 -44.84 46.30 22.13
C THR A 2 -45.13 45.86 20.68
N TYR A 3 -44.47 46.59 19.78
CA TYR A 3 -43.87 46.25 18.49
C TYR A 3 -43.33 44.80 18.30
N LYS A 4 -43.46 44.25 17.08
CA LYS A 4 -42.35 44.01 16.11
C LYS A 4 -42.81 43.36 14.79
N HIS A 5 -42.48 44.01 13.67
CA HIS A 5 -42.22 43.49 12.30
C HIS A 5 -40.92 42.62 12.27
N PRO A 6 -40.41 42.04 11.15
CA PRO A 6 -40.95 41.76 9.77
C PRO A 6 -40.59 40.36 9.17
N HIS A 7 -41.13 40.07 7.96
CA HIS A 7 -40.56 39.53 6.68
C HIS A 7 -39.04 39.17 6.55
N PRO A 8 -38.50 38.69 5.38
CA PRO A 8 -38.79 37.62 4.38
C PRO A 8 -37.67 36.53 4.41
N ASP A 9 -37.67 35.40 3.69
CA ASP A 9 -37.26 35.27 2.27
C ASP A 9 -37.46 33.84 1.75
N ALA A 10 -37.79 33.78 0.46
CA ALA A 10 -37.94 32.59 -0.35
C ALA A 10 -36.58 31.96 -0.69
N VAL A 11 -36.46 30.63 -0.61
CA VAL A 11 -35.49 29.88 -1.40
C VAL A 11 -36.19 28.70 -2.08
N LEU A 12 -36.02 28.71 -3.39
CA LEU A 12 -36.51 27.78 -4.39
C LEU A 12 -36.15 26.32 -4.08
N ARG A 13 -37.15 25.43 -4.14
CA ARG A 13 -37.03 24.06 -4.65
C ARG A 13 -37.61 24.05 -6.07
N PRO A 14 -37.42 23.04 -6.95
CA PRO A 14 -36.97 21.67 -6.68
C PRO A 14 -36.00 21.09 -7.73
N PHE A 15 -35.42 19.91 -7.50
CA PHE A 15 -35.28 18.87 -8.55
C PHE A 15 -35.11 17.50 -7.91
N THR A 16 -36.19 16.72 -8.01
CA THR A 16 -36.27 15.27 -7.85
C THR A 16 -36.46 14.65 -9.24
N ASN A 17 -36.03 13.39 -9.40
CA ASN A 17 -36.01 12.52 -10.60
C ASN A 17 -34.70 12.67 -11.40
N TYR A 18 -33.88 11.62 -11.59
CA TYR A 18 -34.24 10.35 -12.22
C TYR A 18 -33.63 9.11 -11.54
N LEU A 19 -34.50 8.17 -11.18
CA LEU A 19 -34.22 6.73 -11.22
C LEU A 19 -34.52 6.24 -12.65
N GLN A 20 -33.58 5.55 -13.31
CA GLN A 20 -33.70 4.10 -13.55
C GLN A 20 -32.53 3.54 -14.40
N PRO A 21 -32.31 2.22 -14.34
CA PRO A 21 -31.04 1.55 -14.63
C PRO A 21 -31.04 0.88 -16.01
N CYS A 22 -29.88 0.81 -16.66
CA CYS A 22 -29.66 -0.09 -17.80
C CYS A 22 -28.18 -0.44 -17.93
N ARG A 23 -27.83 -1.66 -17.54
CA ARG A 23 -27.03 -2.59 -18.35
C ARG A 23 -27.06 -3.95 -17.68
N GLN A 24 -27.99 -4.77 -18.13
CA GLN A 24 -27.84 -6.22 -18.09
C GLN A 24 -26.50 -6.56 -18.75
N VAL A 25 -25.59 -7.16 -17.99
CA VAL A 25 -24.52 -7.96 -18.60
C VAL A 25 -25.03 -9.39 -18.56
N GLN A 26 -25.33 -9.94 -19.74
CA GLN A 26 -25.62 -11.35 -19.90
C GLN A 26 -24.39 -12.16 -19.46
N PHE A 27 -24.60 -13.08 -18.53
CA PHE A 27 -23.65 -14.15 -18.25
C PHE A 27 -23.81 -15.21 -19.34
N ILE A 28 -22.81 -15.36 -20.20
CA ILE A 28 -22.67 -16.56 -21.02
C ILE A 28 -21.67 -17.46 -20.28
N PRO A 29 -22.11 -18.55 -19.64
CA PRO A 29 -21.17 -19.57 -19.20
C PRO A 29 -20.59 -20.21 -20.46
N ILE A 30 -19.28 -20.05 -20.67
CA ILE A 30 -18.56 -20.88 -21.64
C ILE A 30 -18.39 -22.24 -20.97
N SER A 31 -19.42 -23.08 -21.09
CA SER A 31 -19.28 -24.51 -20.87
C SER A 31 -18.35 -25.08 -21.93
N GLY A 32 -17.53 -26.04 -21.52
CA GLY A 32 -16.39 -26.53 -22.27
C GLY A 32 -16.70 -26.96 -23.71
N GLY A 33 -15.70 -26.72 -24.57
CA GLY A 33 -15.62 -27.31 -25.90
C GLY A 33 -16.12 -26.40 -27.02
N LYS A 34 -15.34 -25.37 -27.38
CA LYS A 34 -15.35 -24.72 -28.71
C LYS A 34 -14.17 -23.76 -28.90
N SER A 35 -12.94 -24.27 -28.75
CA SER A 35 -11.71 -23.53 -29.08
C SER A 35 -11.35 -23.63 -30.58
N ALA A 36 -11.93 -24.59 -31.31
CA ALA A 36 -11.59 -24.84 -32.72
C ALA A 36 -12.38 -24.01 -33.75
N GLU A 37 -13.45 -23.31 -33.34
CA GLU A 37 -14.35 -22.60 -34.27
C GLU A 37 -14.05 -21.10 -34.40
N LEU A 38 -13.26 -20.53 -33.49
CA LEU A 38 -12.81 -19.13 -33.53
C LEU A 38 -11.57 -18.90 -34.42
N GLN A 39 -10.83 -19.95 -34.79
CA GLN A 39 -9.71 -19.85 -35.75
C GLN A 39 -10.15 -19.78 -37.22
N ARG A 40 -11.43 -20.05 -37.54
CA ARG A 40 -11.95 -20.00 -38.92
C ARG A 40 -12.54 -18.64 -39.33
N GLN A 41 -12.60 -17.65 -38.43
CA GLN A 41 -13.17 -16.33 -38.72
C GLN A 41 -12.13 -15.21 -38.96
N GLY A 42 -10.86 -15.55 -39.21
CA GLY A 42 -9.90 -14.59 -39.80
C GLY A 42 -9.58 -13.35 -38.95
N LEU A 43 -9.85 -13.37 -37.63
CA LEU A 43 -9.41 -12.34 -36.71
C LEU A 43 -7.91 -12.53 -36.44
N ARG A 44 -7.08 -11.94 -37.30
CA ARG A 44 -5.65 -11.77 -37.04
C ARG A 44 -5.49 -10.96 -35.77
N GLY A 45 -4.76 -11.52 -34.81
CA GLY A 45 -4.19 -10.75 -33.71
C GLY A 45 -3.33 -9.63 -34.30
N VAL A 46 -3.71 -8.39 -34.01
CA VAL A 46 -2.90 -7.22 -34.30
C VAL A 46 -1.76 -7.22 -33.28
N GLU A 47 -0.57 -7.62 -33.70
CA GLU A 47 0.68 -7.27 -33.03
C GLU A 47 0.92 -5.77 -33.25
N THR A 48 0.58 -4.94 -32.28
CA THR A 48 1.04 -3.55 -32.24
C THR A 48 2.37 -3.47 -31.51
N VAL A 49 3.44 -3.41 -32.31
CA VAL A 49 4.74 -2.86 -31.90
C VAL A 49 4.57 -1.36 -31.77
N GLY A 50 4.35 -0.88 -30.54
CA GLY A 50 4.32 0.55 -30.21
C GLY A 50 5.72 1.05 -29.85
N ARG A 51 6.34 1.78 -30.78
CA ARG A 51 7.54 2.59 -30.55
C ARG A 51 7.14 3.79 -29.69
N ILE A 52 7.69 3.93 -28.49
CA ILE A 52 7.43 5.08 -27.62
C ILE A 52 8.43 6.18 -27.98
N THR A 53 7.91 7.26 -28.56
CA THR A 53 8.52 8.60 -28.57
C THR A 53 8.33 9.24 -27.19
N GLU A 54 9.40 9.85 -26.68
CA GLU A 54 9.40 10.60 -25.41
C GLU A 54 8.44 11.81 -25.48
N PRO A 55 7.70 12.13 -24.40
CA PRO A 55 6.93 13.37 -24.35
C PRO A 55 7.83 14.55 -23.94
N GLU A 56 7.91 15.55 -24.83
CA GLU A 56 8.39 16.89 -24.52
C GLU A 56 7.47 17.54 -23.46
N PHE A 57 8.04 17.95 -22.33
CA PHE A 57 7.35 18.79 -21.35
C PHE A 57 7.60 20.27 -21.67
N PRO A 58 6.59 21.14 -21.52
CA PRO A 58 6.76 22.58 -21.73
C PRO A 58 7.69 23.17 -20.67
N GLN A 59 8.70 23.89 -21.13
CA GLN A 59 9.59 24.70 -20.29
C GLN A 59 8.78 25.83 -19.64
N ALA A 60 8.75 25.86 -18.31
CA ALA A 60 8.32 27.03 -17.56
C ALA A 60 9.50 28.02 -17.48
N GLU A 61 9.29 29.24 -17.97
CA GLU A 61 10.23 30.35 -17.87
C GLU A 61 10.46 30.73 -16.41
N VAL A 62 11.73 30.69 -15.98
CA VAL A 62 12.18 31.25 -14.70
C VAL A 62 12.74 32.65 -14.98
N PRO A 63 12.39 33.70 -14.21
CA PRO A 63 12.87 35.06 -14.45
C PRO A 63 14.40 35.16 -14.41
N ASN A 64 14.95 35.70 -15.49
CA ASN A 64 16.36 36.03 -15.68
C ASN A 64 16.74 37.24 -14.82
N GLU A 65 17.17 37.02 -13.58
CA GLU A 65 17.92 38.00 -12.79
C GLU A 65 18.59 37.22 -11.65
N VAL A 66 19.84 36.76 -11.86
CA VAL A 66 20.98 36.55 -10.91
C VAL A 66 22.03 35.64 -11.62
N TRP A 67 22.41 35.92 -12.87
CA TRP A 67 23.44 35.13 -13.59
C TRP A 67 24.51 35.97 -14.30
N SER A 68 24.69 37.23 -13.91
CA SER A 68 25.70 38.13 -14.51
C SER A 68 26.79 38.59 -13.55
N ALA A 69 26.96 37.98 -12.37
CA ALA A 69 28.02 38.35 -11.42
C ALA A 69 28.81 37.16 -10.82
N VAL A 70 29.06 36.09 -11.60
CA VAL A 70 29.96 34.99 -11.17
C VAL A 70 30.84 34.48 -12.33
N ASN A 71 31.16 35.32 -13.30
CA ASN A 71 32.17 35.02 -14.31
C ASN A 71 33.19 36.14 -14.31
N GLU A 72 33.99 36.21 -13.25
CA GLU A 72 35.35 36.75 -13.21
C GLU A 72 35.79 36.83 -11.75
N THR A 73 36.41 35.76 -11.22
CA THR A 73 37.37 35.85 -10.10
C THR A 73 38.10 34.50 -9.89
N PRO A 74 39.38 34.50 -9.48
CA PRO A 74 40.27 33.33 -9.57
C PRO A 74 39.99 32.25 -8.51
N LYS A 75 40.41 31.02 -8.81
CA LYS A 75 40.13 29.76 -8.08
C LYS A 75 40.52 29.76 -6.58
N GLU A 76 41.30 30.71 -6.09
CA GLU A 76 41.68 30.80 -4.67
C GLU A 76 40.65 31.52 -3.78
N GLN A 77 39.77 32.36 -4.33
CA GLN A 77 38.68 32.99 -3.55
C GLN A 77 37.47 32.09 -3.33
N LYS A 78 37.35 30.97 -4.07
CA LYS A 78 36.27 29.98 -3.84
C LYS A 78 36.44 29.20 -2.54
N LYS A 79 37.67 29.00 -2.05
CA LYS A 79 37.89 28.36 -0.74
C LYS A 79 37.61 29.32 0.42
N GLN A 80 37.93 30.61 0.27
CA GLN A 80 37.68 31.63 1.29
C GLN A 80 36.17 31.90 1.45
N LYS A 81 35.40 31.99 0.35
CA LYS A 81 33.94 32.19 0.43
C LYS A 81 33.17 30.99 0.98
N VAL A 82 33.66 29.76 0.75
CA VAL A 82 33.10 28.56 1.40
C VAL A 82 33.43 28.58 2.89
N LEU A 83 34.65 28.97 3.30
CA LEU A 83 35.00 29.11 4.71
C LEU A 83 34.25 30.26 5.42
N GLU A 84 34.01 31.38 4.74
CA GLU A 84 33.21 32.49 5.28
C GLU A 84 31.72 32.14 5.34
N THR A 85 31.20 31.30 4.45
CA THR A 85 29.84 30.74 4.59
C THR A 85 29.75 29.74 5.76
N PHE A 86 30.85 29.02 6.05
CA PHE A 86 30.96 28.17 7.25
C PHE A 86 31.09 28.97 8.55
N HIS A 87 31.74 30.14 8.55
CA HIS A 87 31.86 31.01 9.73
C HIS A 87 30.73 32.04 9.88
N PHE A 88 29.92 32.30 8.85
CA PHE A 88 28.74 33.14 8.96
C PHE A 88 27.58 32.44 9.71
N PHE A 89 27.55 31.10 9.73
CA PHE A 89 26.59 30.33 10.53
C PHE A 89 26.97 30.18 12.01
N GLU A 90 28.13 30.67 12.45
CA GLU A 90 28.50 30.71 13.88
C GLU A 90 27.96 31.96 14.61
N LYS A 91 27.31 32.89 13.92
CA LYS A 91 26.75 34.11 14.51
C LYS A 91 25.35 34.42 14.02
N GLU A 92 24.42 33.50 14.27
CA GLU A 92 23.04 33.90 14.56
C GLU A 92 22.51 33.05 15.71
N GLU A 93 22.44 33.68 16.89
CA GLU A 93 21.77 33.19 18.08
C GLU A 93 20.29 32.95 17.77
N THR A 94 19.96 31.73 17.32
CA THR A 94 18.66 31.14 17.58
C THR A 94 18.84 29.70 18.06
N SER A 95 18.79 29.54 19.39
CA SER A 95 18.38 28.30 20.08
C SER A 95 19.26 27.04 19.87
N ASN A 96 20.41 27.03 20.54
CA ASN A 96 21.18 25.83 20.90
C ASN A 96 20.41 24.90 21.87
N ASN A 97 19.35 24.25 21.41
CA ASN A 97 18.68 23.16 22.15
C ASN A 97 18.81 21.79 21.48
N PHE A 98 19.41 21.71 20.29
CA PHE A 98 19.50 20.46 19.53
C PHE A 98 20.81 19.70 19.76
N ALA A 99 21.91 20.37 20.12
CA ALA A 99 23.23 19.76 20.32
C ALA A 99 23.26 18.62 21.37
N SER A 100 22.31 18.58 22.30
CA SER A 100 22.17 17.55 23.34
C SER A 100 21.28 16.37 22.95
N LEU A 101 20.55 16.46 21.83
CA LEU A 101 19.60 15.41 21.44
C LEU A 101 20.32 14.16 20.91
N SER A 102 19.79 13.00 21.25
CA SER A 102 20.15 11.74 20.59
C SER A 102 19.76 11.76 19.10
N PRO A 103 20.37 10.91 18.26
CA PRO A 103 19.95 10.78 16.86
C PRO A 103 18.46 10.47 16.70
N GLY A 104 17.87 9.76 17.66
CA GLY A 104 16.45 9.50 17.68
C GLY A 104 15.60 10.71 18.01
N GLU A 105 15.98 11.53 18.98
CA GLU A 105 15.24 12.75 19.31
C GLU A 105 15.29 13.76 18.16
N VAL A 106 16.43 13.88 17.46
CA VAL A 106 16.52 14.72 16.25
C VAL A 106 15.63 14.20 15.13
N LEU A 107 15.56 12.88 14.95
CA LEU A 107 14.66 12.28 13.98
C LEU A 107 13.20 12.60 14.31
N ASP A 108 12.82 12.51 15.58
CA ASP A 108 11.43 12.76 16.01
C ASP A 108 11.04 14.23 15.84
N VAL A 109 11.93 15.16 16.20
CA VAL A 109 11.76 16.61 15.98
C VAL A 109 11.53 16.91 14.50
N HIS A 110 12.34 16.33 13.61
CA HIS A 110 12.21 16.57 12.18
C HIS A 110 10.90 15.99 11.64
N LEU A 111 10.56 14.76 12.05
CA LEU A 111 9.33 14.09 11.62
C LEU A 111 8.06 14.81 12.06
N ASP A 112 8.12 15.62 13.12
CA ASP A 112 7.00 16.42 13.64
C ASP A 112 6.93 17.85 13.07
N GLY A 113 7.79 18.20 12.09
CA GLY A 113 7.60 19.36 11.23
C GLY A 113 8.38 20.63 11.63
N VAL A 114 9.55 20.49 12.25
CA VAL A 114 10.41 21.65 12.53
C VAL A 114 11.17 22.09 11.26
N ARG A 115 11.24 23.42 11.09
CA ARG A 115 11.82 24.25 10.00
C ARG A 115 13.00 23.65 9.23
N ASP A 116 13.23 24.12 8.00
CA ASP A 116 14.26 23.67 7.06
C ASP A 116 15.68 23.45 7.65
N GLY A 117 16.08 24.20 8.67
CA GLY A 117 17.35 24.01 9.38
C GLY A 117 17.47 22.68 10.15
N ALA A 118 16.35 22.10 10.61
CA ALA A 118 16.32 20.78 11.24
C ALA A 118 16.60 19.65 10.23
N THR A 119 16.37 19.88 8.94
CA THR A 119 16.61 18.89 7.87
C THR A 119 18.10 18.68 7.65
N THR A 120 18.88 19.75 7.55
CA THR A 120 20.34 19.68 7.38
C THR A 120 21.03 19.04 8.57
N GLU A 121 20.59 19.35 9.79
CA GLU A 121 21.14 18.76 11.01
C GLU A 121 20.76 17.29 11.14
N ALA A 122 19.51 16.92 10.83
CA ALA A 122 19.08 15.52 10.82
C ALA A 122 19.89 14.68 9.83
N ILE A 123 20.11 15.19 8.61
CA ILE A 123 20.93 14.50 7.60
C ILE A 123 22.37 14.35 8.08
N ALA A 124 22.96 15.41 8.64
CA ALA A 124 24.32 15.36 9.17
C ALA A 124 24.45 14.28 10.27
N ARG A 125 23.50 14.22 11.20
CA ARG A 125 23.50 13.23 12.29
C ARG A 125 23.23 11.82 11.82
N LEU A 126 22.30 11.62 10.91
CA LEU A 126 22.04 10.30 10.32
C LEU A 126 23.23 9.82 9.49
N SER A 127 23.97 10.72 8.85
CA SER A 127 25.18 10.38 8.08
C SER A 127 26.33 9.89 8.96
N LEU A 128 26.33 10.23 10.26
CA LEU A 128 27.32 9.73 11.23
C LEU A 128 27.00 8.32 11.73
N LEU A 129 25.79 7.81 11.47
CA LEU A 129 25.36 6.49 11.90
C LEU A 129 25.67 5.42 10.86
N THR A 130 25.85 4.19 11.33
CA THR A 130 25.89 3.04 10.43
C THR A 130 24.51 2.82 9.78
N PRO A 131 24.45 2.30 8.55
CA PRO A 131 23.19 1.93 7.90
C PRO A 131 22.30 1.03 8.77
N GLU A 132 22.94 0.12 9.52
CA GLU A 132 22.34 -0.74 10.53
C GLU A 132 21.62 0.08 11.62
N ALA A 133 22.33 1.03 12.24
CA ALA A 133 21.77 1.88 13.30
C ALA A 133 20.65 2.79 12.79
N VAL A 134 20.77 3.32 11.56
CA VAL A 134 19.69 4.11 10.94
C VAL A 134 18.46 3.23 10.71
N SER A 135 18.62 2.02 10.15
CA SER A 135 17.51 1.09 9.94
C SER A 135 16.81 0.73 11.25
N ASP A 136 17.56 0.40 12.29
CA ASP A 136 17.00 0.02 13.60
C ASP A 136 16.26 1.19 14.25
N LEU A 137 16.83 2.40 14.14
CA LEU A 137 16.17 3.62 14.60
C LEU A 137 14.83 3.80 13.88
N CYS A 138 14.82 3.68 12.55
CA CYS A 138 13.65 3.85 11.70
C CYS A 138 12.53 2.84 12.00
N LEU A 139 12.90 1.59 12.29
CA LEU A 139 11.96 0.51 12.56
C LEU A 139 11.54 0.40 14.02
N SER A 140 12.09 1.20 14.94
CA SER A 140 11.76 1.10 16.35
C SER A 140 10.25 1.32 16.62
N PRO A 141 9.66 0.58 17.57
CA PRO A 141 8.24 0.71 17.91
C PRO A 141 7.87 2.16 18.25
N GLY A 142 6.73 2.62 17.72
CA GLY A 142 6.21 3.97 18.02
C GLY A 142 6.73 5.11 17.17
N ARG A 143 7.70 4.88 16.27
CA ARG A 143 8.21 5.94 15.38
C ARG A 143 7.46 6.04 14.06
N CYS A 144 7.56 5.03 13.19
CA CYS A 144 7.06 5.14 11.81
C CYS A 144 6.05 4.05 11.42
N LEU A 145 5.93 2.98 12.22
CA LEU A 145 5.02 1.87 11.91
C LEU A 145 3.56 2.31 11.99
N GLY A 146 2.85 2.21 10.86
CA GLY A 146 1.44 2.62 10.76
C GLY A 146 1.22 4.13 10.73
N ASN A 147 2.28 4.94 10.58
CA ASN A 147 2.17 6.38 10.36
C ASN A 147 2.77 6.72 9.00
N VAL A 148 1.93 6.63 7.95
CA VAL A 148 2.34 6.82 6.55
C VAL A 148 2.99 8.19 6.30
N PRO A 149 2.42 9.34 6.75
CA PRO A 149 3.07 10.63 6.58
C PRO A 149 4.46 10.69 7.19
N ARG A 150 4.63 10.14 8.40
CA ARG A 150 5.91 10.08 9.10
C ARG A 150 6.90 9.18 8.39
N LEU A 151 6.46 8.03 7.88
CA LEU A 151 7.28 7.13 7.06
C LEU A 151 7.73 7.80 5.75
N GLN A 152 6.87 8.55 5.08
CA GLN A 152 7.21 9.26 3.84
C GLN A 152 8.26 10.35 4.08
N ARG A 153 8.11 11.15 5.14
CA ARG A 153 9.13 12.15 5.54
C ARG A 153 10.46 11.47 5.86
N LEU A 154 10.42 10.35 6.58
CA LEU A 154 11.61 9.56 6.86
C LEU A 154 12.29 9.05 5.59
N LEU A 155 11.52 8.55 4.63
CA LEU A 155 12.04 8.08 3.34
C LEU A 155 12.69 9.21 2.53
N GLN A 156 12.12 10.42 2.60
CA GLN A 156 12.72 11.62 2.00
C GLN A 156 14.08 11.91 2.64
N LEU A 157 14.18 11.91 3.97
CA LEU A 157 15.46 12.08 4.65
C LEU A 157 16.49 11.02 4.26
N ILE A 158 16.09 9.74 4.26
CA ILE A 158 16.96 8.62 3.91
C ILE A 158 17.45 8.74 2.47
N SER A 159 16.61 9.22 1.54
CA SER A 159 16.98 9.39 0.13
C SER A 159 18.14 10.38 -0.09
N LEU A 160 18.37 11.28 0.86
CA LEU A 160 19.46 12.26 0.82
C LEU A 160 20.78 11.70 1.39
N LEU A 161 20.76 10.50 1.98
CA LEU A 161 21.96 9.84 2.51
C LEU A 161 22.68 9.05 1.41
N PRO A 162 24.03 9.01 1.42
CA PRO A 162 24.81 8.23 0.45
C PRO A 162 24.56 6.72 0.54
N SER A 163 24.12 6.23 1.70
CA SER A 163 23.81 4.82 1.98
C SER A 163 22.31 4.49 1.83
N CYS A 164 21.53 5.34 1.17
CA CYS A 164 20.07 5.24 1.09
C CYS A 164 19.56 3.86 0.61
N THR A 165 20.20 3.30 -0.42
CA THR A 165 19.83 1.99 -0.99
C THR A 165 20.06 0.86 0.01
N LYS A 166 21.21 0.87 0.70
CA LYS A 166 21.52 -0.11 1.75
C LYS A 166 20.54 0.02 2.93
N ILE A 167 20.27 1.23 3.40
CA ILE A 167 19.32 1.48 4.50
C ILE A 167 17.93 0.97 4.12
N ARG A 168 17.42 1.31 2.93
CA ARG A 168 16.10 0.84 2.48
C ARG A 168 16.03 -0.68 2.37
N ALA A 169 17.06 -1.33 1.83
CA ALA A 169 17.11 -2.78 1.75
C ALA A 169 17.06 -3.44 3.14
N MET A 170 17.82 -2.89 4.10
CA MET A 170 17.81 -3.35 5.48
C MET A 170 16.46 -3.14 6.17
N MET A 171 15.81 -2.01 5.92
CA MET A 171 14.47 -1.74 6.46
C MET A 171 13.45 -2.73 5.90
N VAL A 172 13.49 -3.03 4.60
CA VAL A 172 12.62 -4.04 3.97
C VAL A 172 12.87 -5.41 4.59
N GLU A 173 14.13 -5.80 4.79
CA GLU A 173 14.47 -7.06 5.43
C GLU A 173 14.01 -7.13 6.90
N GLY A 174 14.15 -6.04 7.65
CA GLY A 174 13.62 -5.93 9.01
C GLY A 174 12.09 -6.07 9.06
N MET A 175 11.39 -5.51 8.07
CA MET A 175 9.93 -5.70 7.95
C MET A 175 9.56 -7.13 7.58
N LYS A 176 10.31 -7.81 6.70
CA LYS A 176 10.09 -9.24 6.39
C LYS A 176 10.22 -10.11 7.64
N ARG A 177 11.23 -9.88 8.49
CA ARG A 177 11.37 -10.59 9.77
C ARG A 177 10.16 -10.38 10.67
N ARG A 178 9.64 -9.14 10.77
CA ARG A 178 8.41 -8.86 11.53
C ARG A 178 7.19 -9.59 11.00
N VAL A 179 7.09 -9.84 9.69
CA VAL A 179 6.03 -10.70 9.13
C VAL A 179 6.15 -12.12 9.66
N CYS A 180 7.37 -12.67 9.68
CA CYS A 180 7.62 -14.02 10.20
C CYS A 180 7.34 -14.12 11.71
N ASP A 181 7.49 -13.01 12.45
CA ASP A 181 7.23 -12.94 13.90
C ASP A 181 5.73 -12.80 14.24
N LEU A 182 4.85 -12.61 13.24
CA LEU A 182 3.41 -12.52 13.48
C LEU A 182 2.85 -13.87 13.95
N LYS A 183 2.34 -13.88 15.19
CA LYS A 183 1.71 -15.06 15.78
C LYS A 183 0.19 -14.97 15.73
N PRO A 184 -0.51 -16.05 15.33
CA PRO A 184 -1.96 -16.09 15.41
C PRO A 184 -2.41 -15.96 16.87
N VAL A 185 -3.55 -15.31 17.07
CA VAL A 185 -4.19 -15.17 18.37
C VAL A 185 -5.48 -15.99 18.34
N GLU A 186 -5.67 -16.82 19.35
CA GLU A 186 -6.89 -17.62 19.49
C GLU A 186 -8.15 -16.74 19.51
N ILE A 187 -9.26 -17.30 19.03
CA ILE A 187 -10.54 -16.60 18.88
C ILE A 187 -11.10 -16.10 20.23
N THR A 188 -10.70 -16.75 21.32
CA THR A 188 -11.07 -16.44 22.71
C THR A 188 -10.57 -15.07 23.19
N HIS A 189 -9.47 -14.55 22.61
CA HIS A 189 -8.84 -13.30 23.04
C HIS A 189 -9.10 -12.15 22.06
N SER A 190 -10.34 -11.63 22.05
CA SER A 190 -10.80 -10.62 21.09
C SER A 190 -9.97 -9.32 21.06
N SER A 191 -9.51 -8.84 22.22
CA SER A 191 -8.68 -7.63 22.33
C SER A 191 -7.29 -7.84 21.75
N LEU A 192 -6.60 -8.92 22.14
CA LEU A 192 -5.29 -9.29 21.60
C LEU A 192 -5.35 -9.56 20.10
N ARG A 193 -6.45 -10.14 19.63
CA ARG A 193 -6.66 -10.39 18.20
C ARG A 193 -6.80 -9.09 17.41
N SER A 194 -7.54 -8.12 17.94
CA SER A 194 -7.69 -6.80 17.33
C SER A 194 -6.35 -6.06 17.25
N LEU A 195 -5.53 -6.18 18.29
CA LEU A 195 -4.16 -5.63 18.30
C LEU A 195 -3.25 -6.33 17.29
N SER A 196 -3.30 -7.67 17.22
CA SER A 196 -2.52 -8.45 16.25
C SER A 196 -2.92 -8.13 14.81
N LEU A 197 -4.23 -7.97 14.55
CA LEU A 197 -4.74 -7.48 13.26
C LEU A 197 -4.22 -6.09 12.93
N LYS A 198 -4.31 -5.15 13.87
CA LYS A 198 -3.79 -3.80 13.69
C LYS A 198 -2.30 -3.84 13.35
N HIS A 199 -1.51 -4.64 14.08
CA HIS A 199 -0.09 -4.79 13.82
C HIS A 199 0.21 -5.37 12.43
N ALA A 200 -0.52 -6.41 12.01
CA ALA A 200 -0.39 -7.00 10.68
C ALA A 200 -0.72 -5.99 9.56
N THR A 201 -1.78 -5.19 9.75
CA THR A 201 -2.15 -4.11 8.83
C THR A 201 -1.06 -3.04 8.73
N GLN A 202 -0.50 -2.59 9.87
CA GLN A 202 0.58 -1.61 9.91
C GLN A 202 1.86 -2.10 9.23
N ILE A 203 2.19 -3.39 9.39
CA ILE A 203 3.30 -4.02 8.68
C ILE A 203 3.04 -4.03 7.17
N GLY A 204 1.82 -4.39 6.74
CA GLY A 204 1.42 -4.37 5.33
C GLY A 204 1.54 -2.97 4.70
N GLU A 205 0.99 -1.95 5.37
CA GLU A 205 1.12 -0.53 4.99
C GLU A 205 2.58 -0.13 4.80
N THR A 206 3.41 -0.42 5.80
CA THR A 206 4.83 -0.06 5.81
C THR A 206 5.59 -0.77 4.69
N LEU A 207 5.32 -2.06 4.46
CA LEU A 207 5.92 -2.81 3.34
C LEU A 207 5.51 -2.27 1.98
N GLY A 208 4.26 -1.83 1.81
CA GLY A 208 3.77 -1.24 0.57
C GLY A 208 4.57 0.02 0.19
N HIS A 209 4.81 0.90 1.16
CA HIS A 209 5.61 2.11 0.96
C HIS A 209 7.12 1.85 0.85
N LEU A 210 7.67 0.94 1.66
CA LEU A 210 9.11 0.69 1.69
C LEU A 210 9.58 -0.17 0.53
N GLY A 211 8.97 -1.35 0.37
CA GLY A 211 9.42 -2.41 -0.53
C GLY A 211 8.75 -2.38 -1.89
N GLY A 212 7.60 -1.71 -2.04
CA GLY A 212 6.90 -1.60 -3.31
C GLY A 212 6.63 -2.98 -3.94
N THR A 213 6.76 -3.08 -5.26
CA THR A 213 6.48 -4.33 -5.99
C THR A 213 7.46 -5.47 -5.66
N GLU A 214 8.67 -5.17 -5.22
CA GLU A 214 9.69 -6.17 -4.89
C GLU A 214 9.32 -7.01 -3.67
N ALA A 215 8.54 -6.44 -2.74
CA ALA A 215 8.04 -7.15 -1.57
C ALA A 215 6.87 -8.09 -1.88
N ALA A 216 6.24 -7.98 -3.06
CA ALA A 216 5.01 -8.71 -3.37
C ALA A 216 5.19 -10.24 -3.38
N ALA A 217 6.33 -10.74 -3.88
CA ALA A 217 6.63 -12.17 -3.90
C ALA A 217 6.75 -12.75 -2.48
N PHE A 218 7.35 -11.99 -1.55
CA PHE A 218 7.45 -12.37 -0.15
C PHE A 218 6.09 -12.37 0.53
N VAL A 219 5.30 -11.31 0.34
CA VAL A 219 3.94 -11.21 0.89
C VAL A 219 3.04 -12.33 0.36
N ASN A 220 3.16 -12.67 -0.93
CA ASN A 220 2.45 -13.81 -1.51
C ASN A 220 2.87 -15.13 -0.87
N SER A 221 4.17 -15.34 -0.69
CA SER A 221 4.69 -16.57 -0.06
C SER A 221 4.19 -16.71 1.38
N ALA A 222 4.16 -15.62 2.15
CA ALA A 222 3.61 -15.60 3.51
C ALA A 222 2.09 -15.88 3.51
N LEU A 223 1.34 -15.28 2.58
CA LEU A 223 -0.09 -15.53 2.43
C LEU A 223 -0.38 -16.99 2.06
N VAL A 224 0.28 -17.51 1.02
CA VAL A 224 0.15 -18.90 0.58
C VAL A 224 0.53 -19.88 1.69
N GLY A 225 1.65 -19.64 2.39
CA GLY A 225 2.09 -20.47 3.52
C GLY A 225 1.14 -20.46 4.70
N SER A 226 0.28 -19.44 4.81
CA SER A 226 -0.77 -19.38 5.85
C SER A 226 -2.09 -20.03 5.44
N VAL A 227 -2.25 -20.44 4.18
CA VAL A 227 -3.49 -21.06 3.70
C VAL A 227 -3.67 -22.39 4.42
N GLY A 228 -4.83 -22.56 5.06
CA GLY A 228 -5.15 -23.72 5.89
C GLY A 228 -4.68 -23.60 7.35
N GLY A 229 -3.86 -22.60 7.68
CA GLY A 229 -3.36 -22.36 9.02
C GLY A 229 -4.15 -21.31 9.82
N GLU A 230 -3.79 -21.16 11.10
CA GLU A 230 -4.39 -20.18 12.02
C GLU A 230 -4.04 -18.73 11.69
N ALA A 231 -2.92 -18.51 10.99
CA ALA A 231 -2.42 -17.19 10.64
C ALA A 231 -3.10 -16.58 9.39
N LEU A 232 -4.01 -17.31 8.71
CA LEU A 232 -4.62 -16.86 7.45
C LEU A 232 -5.28 -15.49 7.58
N TYR A 233 -5.97 -15.23 8.68
CA TYR A 233 -6.63 -13.94 8.90
C TYR A 233 -5.65 -12.78 9.04
N LEU A 234 -4.48 -12.99 9.67
CA LEU A 234 -3.44 -11.97 9.79
C LEU A 234 -2.77 -11.72 8.44
N MET A 235 -2.38 -12.78 7.75
CA MET A 235 -1.70 -12.66 6.46
C MET A 235 -2.60 -12.07 5.38
N THR A 236 -3.91 -12.35 5.44
CA THR A 236 -4.89 -11.71 4.56
C THR A 236 -4.97 -10.21 4.83
N SER A 237 -5.07 -9.79 6.10
CA SER A 237 -5.10 -8.37 6.45
C SER A 237 -3.80 -7.65 6.05
N LEU A 238 -2.65 -8.28 6.28
CA LEU A 238 -1.36 -7.76 5.85
C LEU A 238 -1.28 -7.62 4.33
N ALA A 239 -1.65 -8.66 3.58
CA ALA A 239 -1.60 -8.65 2.12
C ALA A 239 -2.53 -7.60 1.50
N VAL A 240 -3.77 -7.48 2.00
CA VAL A 240 -4.71 -6.45 1.54
C VAL A 240 -4.17 -5.06 1.87
N SER A 241 -3.65 -4.86 3.08
CA SER A 241 -3.05 -3.59 3.50
C SER A 241 -1.85 -3.21 2.61
N PHE A 242 -0.98 -4.16 2.32
CA PHE A 242 0.13 -3.99 1.39
C PHE A 242 -0.34 -3.54 0.00
N LEU A 243 -1.32 -4.25 -0.58
CA LEU A 243 -1.86 -3.93 -1.90
C LEU A 243 -2.52 -2.54 -1.96
N LYS A 244 -3.24 -2.13 -0.90
CA LYS A 244 -3.87 -0.80 -0.82
C LYS A 244 -2.86 0.35 -0.80
N ASN A 245 -1.63 0.09 -0.35
CA ASN A 245 -0.57 1.11 -0.22
C ASN A 245 0.44 1.07 -1.38
N LEU A 246 0.20 0.24 -2.40
CA LEU A 246 0.93 0.33 -3.67
C LEU A 246 0.31 1.40 -4.56
N PRO A 247 1.10 2.15 -5.34
CA PRO A 247 0.55 3.03 -6.36
C PRO A 247 -0.16 2.21 -7.45
N VAL A 248 -1.25 2.73 -8.03
CA VAL A 248 -2.09 1.99 -9.01
C VAL A 248 -1.29 1.34 -10.15
N PRO A 249 -0.28 2.00 -10.76
CA PRO A 249 0.56 1.35 -11.79
C PRO A 249 1.34 0.15 -11.24
N ALA A 250 1.80 0.21 -10.00
CA ALA A 250 2.54 -0.88 -9.35
C ALA A 250 1.64 -2.09 -9.06
N VAL A 251 0.36 -1.87 -8.72
CA VAL A 251 -0.61 -2.97 -8.55
C VAL A 251 -0.77 -3.79 -9.82
N ARG A 252 -0.65 -3.15 -11.00
CA ARG A 252 -0.73 -3.80 -12.32
C ARG A 252 0.58 -4.49 -12.74
N SER A 253 1.62 -4.42 -11.91
CA SER A 253 2.92 -5.04 -12.22
C SER A 253 2.81 -6.57 -12.29
N PRO A 254 3.52 -7.22 -13.23
CA PRO A 254 3.66 -8.68 -13.25
C PRO A 254 4.17 -9.26 -11.93
N GLN A 255 4.98 -8.52 -11.18
CA GLN A 255 5.51 -8.95 -9.87
C GLN A 255 4.42 -9.07 -8.79
N VAL A 256 3.35 -8.28 -8.90
CA VAL A 256 2.23 -8.25 -7.95
C VAL A 256 1.12 -9.23 -8.35
N THR A 257 1.11 -9.66 -9.62
CA THR A 257 0.08 -10.54 -10.18
C THR A 257 -0.13 -11.83 -9.38
N PRO A 258 0.90 -12.58 -8.96
CA PRO A 258 0.70 -13.80 -8.15
C PRO A 258 -0.05 -13.51 -6.83
N LEU A 259 0.29 -12.41 -6.15
CA LEU A 259 -0.39 -12.01 -4.92
C LEU A 259 -1.87 -11.71 -5.15
N LEU A 260 -2.18 -10.98 -6.22
CA LEU A 260 -3.57 -10.68 -6.60
C LEU A 260 -4.35 -11.95 -6.95
N ARG A 261 -3.72 -12.90 -7.66
CA ARG A 261 -4.34 -14.20 -7.99
C ARG A 261 -4.64 -15.01 -6.74
N THR A 262 -3.69 -15.09 -5.80
CA THR A 262 -3.91 -15.75 -4.50
C THR A 262 -5.06 -15.09 -3.74
N ALA A 263 -5.07 -13.75 -3.64
CA ALA A 263 -6.16 -13.02 -3.01
C ALA A 263 -7.51 -13.31 -3.70
N LYS A 264 -7.55 -13.28 -5.03
CA LYS A 264 -8.75 -13.59 -5.80
C LYS A 264 -9.24 -15.02 -5.58
N ALA A 265 -8.32 -16.00 -5.51
CA ALA A 265 -8.67 -17.38 -5.20
C ALA A 265 -9.26 -17.53 -3.79
N LEU A 266 -8.71 -16.84 -2.80
CA LEU A 266 -9.28 -16.79 -1.44
C LEU A 266 -10.68 -16.17 -1.45
N GLU A 267 -10.89 -15.11 -2.21
CA GLU A 267 -12.21 -14.47 -2.37
C GLU A 267 -13.24 -15.44 -2.98
N GLN A 268 -12.85 -16.21 -4.01
CA GLN A 268 -13.75 -17.14 -4.70
C GLN A 268 -14.00 -18.44 -3.92
N SER A 269 -13.19 -18.74 -2.90
CA SER A 269 -13.39 -19.94 -2.09
C SER A 269 -14.75 -19.93 -1.38
N LYS A 270 -15.53 -20.99 -1.61
CA LYS A 270 -16.85 -21.21 -0.99
C LYS A 270 -16.75 -21.62 0.48
N ASN A 271 -15.62 -22.21 0.85
CA ASN A 271 -15.39 -22.84 2.14
C ASN A 271 -14.69 -21.91 3.16
N LEU A 272 -14.50 -20.62 2.84
CA LEU A 272 -13.89 -19.65 3.74
C LEU A 272 -14.93 -18.78 4.45
N ARG A 273 -14.60 -18.43 5.69
CA ARG A 273 -15.36 -17.44 6.47
C ARG A 273 -15.27 -16.05 5.86
N LEU A 274 -16.33 -15.27 6.05
CA LEU A 274 -16.45 -13.89 5.56
C LEU A 274 -15.33 -12.97 6.07
N ARG A 275 -14.77 -13.23 7.26
CA ARG A 275 -13.68 -12.41 7.81
C ARG A 275 -12.40 -12.41 6.94
N ILE A 276 -12.19 -13.47 6.17
CA ILE A 276 -11.10 -13.54 5.18
C ILE A 276 -11.53 -12.89 3.87
N LYS A 277 -12.75 -13.19 3.42
CA LYS A 277 -13.27 -12.76 2.11
C LYS A 277 -13.54 -11.26 2.03
N MET A 278 -14.19 -10.69 3.05
CA MET A 278 -14.68 -9.31 3.04
C MET A 278 -13.57 -8.28 2.79
N PRO A 279 -12.40 -8.32 3.48
CA PRO A 279 -11.30 -7.40 3.18
C PRO A 279 -10.83 -7.46 1.72
N ILE A 280 -10.81 -8.66 1.13
CA ILE A 280 -10.38 -8.88 -0.24
C ILE A 280 -11.43 -8.37 -1.24
N THR A 281 -12.70 -8.68 -1.00
CA THR A 281 -13.82 -8.19 -1.82
C THR A 281 -13.86 -6.66 -1.80
N SER A 282 -13.72 -6.04 -0.63
CA SER A 282 -13.65 -4.57 -0.51
C SER A 282 -12.47 -3.99 -1.30
N PHE A 283 -11.30 -4.62 -1.23
CA PHE A 283 -10.14 -4.19 -2.02
C PHE A 283 -10.41 -4.22 -3.54
N PHE A 284 -10.95 -5.32 -4.07
CA PHE A 284 -11.25 -5.42 -5.50
C PHE A 284 -12.42 -4.54 -5.95
N ALA A 285 -13.31 -4.14 -5.03
CA ALA A 285 -14.37 -3.17 -5.33
C ALA A 285 -13.83 -1.74 -5.44
N GLU A 286 -12.78 -1.40 -4.70
CA GLU A 286 -12.17 -0.06 -4.66
C GLU A 286 -11.11 0.14 -5.76
N VAL A 287 -10.43 -0.92 -6.20
CA VAL A 287 -9.33 -0.85 -7.15
C VAL A 287 -9.81 -1.05 -8.60
N GLU A 288 -9.40 -0.14 -9.49
CA GLU A 288 -9.60 -0.24 -10.94
C GLU A 288 -8.67 -1.28 -11.59
N VAL A 289 -8.80 -2.55 -11.19
CA VAL A 289 -8.11 -3.69 -11.79
C VAL A 289 -9.12 -4.78 -12.08
N VAL A 290 -9.28 -5.09 -13.37
CA VAL A 290 -10.08 -6.24 -13.80
C VAL A 290 -9.20 -7.47 -13.75
N MET A 291 -9.56 -8.42 -12.88
CA MET A 291 -8.88 -9.71 -12.77
C MET A 291 -9.88 -10.85 -12.99
N LEU A 292 -9.72 -11.56 -14.10
CA LEU A 292 -10.53 -12.74 -14.44
C LEU A 292 -10.03 -13.94 -13.66
N TYR A 293 -10.84 -14.50 -12.76
CA TYR A 293 -10.49 -15.69 -12.00
C TYR A 293 -10.41 -16.93 -12.92
N SER A 294 -9.43 -17.80 -12.66
CA SER A 294 -9.33 -19.13 -13.25
C SER A 294 -8.96 -20.15 -12.19
N GLU A 295 -9.64 -21.30 -12.18
CA GLU A 295 -9.34 -22.42 -11.28
C GLU A 295 -8.01 -23.12 -11.62
N ASP A 296 -7.52 -22.94 -12.84
CA ASP A 296 -6.31 -23.60 -13.36
C ASP A 296 -5.02 -22.90 -12.95
N TRP A 297 -5.12 -21.72 -12.33
CA TRP A 297 -3.97 -21.02 -11.80
C TRP A 297 -3.29 -21.82 -10.68
N PRO A 298 -1.94 -21.83 -10.64
CA PRO A 298 -1.21 -22.44 -9.53
C PRO A 298 -1.68 -21.94 -8.16
N GLU A 299 -1.96 -20.65 -8.04
CA GLU A 299 -2.44 -20.01 -6.82
C GLU A 299 -3.84 -20.51 -6.42
N SER A 300 -4.74 -20.67 -7.40
CA SER A 300 -6.10 -21.21 -7.18
C SER A 300 -6.06 -22.65 -6.68
N ARG A 301 -5.19 -23.48 -7.25
CA ARG A 301 -4.98 -24.87 -6.80
C ARG A 301 -4.43 -24.91 -5.37
N ALA A 302 -3.39 -24.13 -5.08
CA ALA A 302 -2.80 -24.06 -3.74
C ALA A 302 -3.85 -23.67 -2.68
N VAL A 303 -4.72 -22.71 -2.99
CA VAL A 303 -5.81 -22.29 -2.11
C VAL A 303 -6.84 -23.41 -1.91
N ARG A 304 -7.33 -24.01 -3.00
CA ARG A 304 -8.34 -25.06 -2.96
C ARG A 304 -7.88 -26.28 -2.18
N ASP A 305 -6.66 -26.73 -2.45
CA ASP A 305 -6.14 -28.00 -1.93
C ASP A 305 -5.80 -27.88 -0.43
N SER A 306 -5.57 -26.65 0.07
CA SER A 306 -5.20 -26.39 1.47
C SER A 306 -6.41 -26.05 2.38
N ILE A 307 -7.54 -25.58 1.83
CA ILE A 307 -8.73 -25.22 2.62
C ILE A 307 -9.66 -26.43 2.75
N VAL A 308 -9.40 -27.20 3.80
CA VAL A 308 -10.17 -28.41 4.13
C VAL A 308 -10.95 -28.25 5.44
N LYS A 309 -11.89 -29.16 5.69
CA LYS A 309 -12.62 -29.23 6.96
C LYS A 309 -11.63 -29.38 8.12
N GLY A 310 -11.82 -28.58 9.16
CA GLY A 310 -10.92 -28.52 10.32
C GLY A 310 -9.95 -27.34 10.28
N THR A 311 -9.82 -26.63 9.16
CA THR A 311 -9.00 -25.41 9.12
C THR A 311 -9.66 -24.26 9.94
N PRO A 312 -8.89 -23.40 10.62
CA PRO A 312 -9.38 -22.36 11.55
C PRO A 312 -10.37 -21.34 10.97
N ASP A 313 -10.41 -21.24 9.63
CA ASP A 313 -11.26 -20.35 8.84
C ASP A 313 -12.22 -21.08 7.91
N PHE A 314 -12.33 -22.40 8.06
CA PHE A 314 -13.29 -23.20 7.31
C PHE A 314 -14.73 -22.81 7.67
N LYS A 315 -15.57 -22.79 6.65
CA LYS A 315 -17.03 -22.75 6.74
C LYS A 315 -17.57 -23.91 5.92
N GLN A 316 -18.34 -24.79 6.57
CA GLN A 316 -19.07 -25.82 5.85
C GLN A 316 -20.16 -25.16 5.00
N VAL A 317 -20.08 -25.36 3.69
CA VAL A 317 -21.18 -25.00 2.78
C VAL A 317 -22.32 -25.96 3.09
N ARG A 318 -23.40 -25.44 3.66
CA ARG A 318 -24.65 -26.20 3.72
C ARG A 318 -25.13 -26.31 2.28
N VAL A 319 -24.99 -27.49 1.69
CA VAL A 319 -25.73 -27.81 0.46
C VAL A 319 -27.20 -27.69 0.89
N PRO A 320 -28.02 -26.86 0.21
CA PRO A 320 -29.45 -26.90 0.46
C PRO A 320 -29.86 -28.35 0.26
N VAL A 321 -30.38 -28.97 1.31
CA VAL A 321 -31.03 -30.26 1.17
C VAL A 321 -32.25 -29.94 0.32
N ASP A 322 -32.23 -30.35 -0.95
CA ASP A 322 -33.44 -30.40 -1.74
C ASP A 322 -34.39 -31.31 -0.97
N PHE A 323 -35.37 -30.71 -0.31
CA PHE A 323 -36.46 -31.46 0.26
C PHE A 323 -37.24 -32.00 -0.94
N ASP A 324 -36.88 -33.21 -1.37
CA ASP A 324 -37.77 -34.00 -2.21
C ASP A 324 -39.09 -34.10 -1.46
N VAL A 325 -40.08 -33.41 -2.01
CA VAL A 325 -41.45 -33.40 -1.57
C VAL A 325 -41.94 -34.84 -1.67
N PHE A 326 -41.97 -35.54 -0.54
CA PHE A 326 -42.75 -36.76 -0.41
C PHE A 326 -44.23 -36.39 -0.58
N VAL A 327 -44.73 -36.44 -1.81
CA VAL A 327 -46.16 -36.63 -2.08
C VAL A 327 -46.43 -38.13 -1.86
N GLY A 328 -46.44 -38.53 -0.58
CA GLY A 328 -46.92 -39.84 -0.16
C GLY A 328 -48.42 -39.74 0.06
N GLY A 329 -49.17 -40.44 -0.78
CA GLY A 329 -50.63 -40.39 -0.83
C GLY A 329 -51.30 -40.70 0.51
N TYR A 330 -52.39 -39.98 0.76
CA TYR A 330 -53.45 -40.46 1.63
C TYR A 330 -54.24 -41.50 0.85
N ASP A 331 -54.19 -42.76 1.32
CA ASP A 331 -55.26 -43.74 1.09
C ASP A 331 -56.50 -43.36 1.91
#